data_AF-A0A9D1C1D3-F1
#
_entry.id   AF-A0A9D1C1D3-F1
#
_cell.length_a   1.000
_cell.length_b   1.000
_cell.length_c   1.000
_cell.angle_alpha   90.00
_cell.angle_beta   90.00
_cell.angle_gamma   90.00
#
_symmetry.space_group_name_H-M   'P 1'
#
loop_
_entity.id
_entity.type
_entity.pdbx_description
1 polymer ?
#
loop_
_entity_poly.entity_id
_entity_poly.type
_entity_poly.pdbx_seq_one_letter_code
_entity_poly.pdbx_strand_id
1 'polypeptide(L)'
;MQTGFARKYAIMEELDGGFSTGSTPEAFVRLDCWNGRIQVSIHVKGLKQGPYKHMLYLIFSRNGKLVPVLAGPVNTSYAGMQSGLEIDAETLRNLNVKPEEIRYAALTAESNNRKWIPLFSSFEKNYKWDESIRQAILMKPEEEEQQTEPARTLYREETDPQYQPRQVWAEEKTESDAGEKNDIKTDAPAINVQNDNLAEDVGTRLNPPPPKSGSRESAGQRMPRTGREYSPYKCDINKLEGMLSNNFEAYQPFKRPNRGYSWYRVSDLAKLSNIMYMSGINVPLFANPKILVGLFKFKHILAGLYRGDNGAQYYVIGVPAKDEKDNKPFENACKWVSVSESQVRDMGGYWLVYVSLKSGEIIV
;
A
#
# COMPACT_ATOMS: atom_id res chain seq x y z
N MET A 1 6.00 -0.43 30.19
CA MET A 1 5.99 -1.50 29.18
C MET A 1 6.36 -0.87 27.86
N GLN A 2 7.48 -1.27 27.25
CA GLN A 2 7.97 -0.68 26.01
C GLN A 2 7.03 -1.10 24.88
N THR A 3 6.23 -0.16 24.37
CA THR A 3 5.32 -0.40 23.22
C THR A 3 6.17 -0.79 22.03
N GLY A 4 6.16 -2.09 21.71
CA GLY A 4 7.00 -2.68 20.67
C GLY A 4 6.69 -2.11 19.29
N PHE A 5 7.74 -1.94 18.49
CA PHE A 5 7.60 -1.70 17.07
C PHE A 5 7.00 -2.95 16.41
N ALA A 6 5.98 -2.78 15.57
CA ALA A 6 5.36 -3.86 14.81
C ALA A 6 5.18 -3.44 13.36
N ARG A 7 5.55 -4.32 12.43
CA ARG A 7 5.38 -4.08 10.99
C ARG A 7 4.42 -5.08 10.36
N LYS A 8 3.47 -4.61 9.56
CA LYS A 8 2.52 -5.44 8.78
C LYS A 8 2.63 -5.13 7.29
N TYR A 9 2.36 -6.14 6.46
CA TYR A 9 2.40 -6.04 5.00
C TYR A 9 1.16 -6.70 4.40
N ALA A 10 0.62 -6.12 3.34
CA ALA A 10 -0.47 -6.72 2.59
C ALA A 10 -0.36 -6.37 1.09
N ILE A 11 -0.69 -7.34 0.24
CA ILE A 11 -1.01 -7.10 -1.16
C ILE A 11 -2.53 -7.03 -1.24
N MET A 12 -3.03 -6.00 -1.91
CA MET A 12 -4.44 -5.78 -2.14
C MET A 12 -4.83 -6.37 -3.48
N GLU A 13 -5.93 -7.12 -3.45
CA GLU A 13 -6.53 -7.78 -4.60
C GLU A 13 -7.75 -6.99 -5.06
N GLU A 14 -8.08 -7.11 -6.35
CA GLU A 14 -9.26 -6.51 -6.93
C GLU A 14 -10.53 -7.08 -6.32
N LEU A 15 -11.41 -6.20 -5.86
CA LEU A 15 -12.71 -6.54 -5.28
C LEU A 15 -13.84 -5.99 -6.15
N ASP A 16 -13.88 -4.67 -6.37
CA ASP A 16 -14.82 -4.04 -7.30
C ASP A 16 -14.14 -3.77 -8.65
N GLY A 17 -14.71 -4.32 -9.72
CA GLY A 17 -14.22 -4.11 -11.09
C GLY A 17 -14.56 -2.73 -11.67
N GLY A 18 -13.92 -2.39 -12.80
CA GLY A 18 -14.17 -1.13 -13.54
C GLY A 18 -13.24 0.05 -13.16
N PHE A 19 -12.23 -0.23 -12.34
CA PHE A 19 -11.23 0.74 -11.88
C PHE A 19 -9.82 0.46 -12.43
N SER A 20 -9.68 -0.46 -13.40
CA SER A 20 -8.40 -0.78 -14.04
C SER A 20 -8.02 0.20 -15.16
N THR A 21 -6.73 0.45 -15.39
CA THR A 21 -6.18 1.16 -16.57
C THR A 21 -5.78 0.23 -17.72
N GLY A 22 -6.34 -0.99 -17.78
CA GLY A 22 -6.01 -2.00 -18.79
C GLY A 22 -5.11 -3.15 -18.30
N SER A 23 -4.57 -3.07 -17.08
CA SER A 23 -4.03 -4.21 -16.34
C SER A 23 -4.80 -4.37 -15.03
N THR A 24 -4.82 -5.59 -14.47
CA THR A 24 -5.40 -5.85 -13.14
C THR A 24 -4.81 -4.87 -12.13
N PRO A 25 -5.64 -4.11 -11.39
CA PRO A 25 -5.16 -3.16 -10.41
C PRO A 25 -4.58 -3.89 -9.21
N GLU A 26 -3.47 -3.37 -8.69
CA GLU A 26 -2.74 -3.97 -7.58
C GLU A 26 -2.32 -2.85 -6.62
N ALA A 27 -2.35 -3.12 -5.31
CA ALA A 27 -1.73 -2.23 -4.34
C ALA A 27 -0.94 -3.00 -3.30
N PHE A 28 0.13 -2.37 -2.81
CA PHE A 28 0.96 -2.89 -1.75
C PHE A 28 0.94 -1.91 -0.58
N VAL A 29 0.56 -2.40 0.60
CA VAL A 29 0.47 -1.63 1.84
C VAL A 29 1.47 -2.14 2.86
N ARG A 30 2.26 -1.22 3.41
CA ARG A 30 3.13 -1.44 4.58
C ARG A 30 2.64 -0.57 5.73
N LEU A 31 2.46 -1.20 6.89
CA LEU A 31 2.18 -0.52 8.15
C LEU A 31 3.39 -0.60 9.06
N ASP A 32 3.85 0.54 9.54
CA ASP A 32 4.83 0.66 10.59
C ASP A 32 4.12 1.19 11.85
N CYS A 33 4.01 0.35 12.88
CA CYS A 33 3.30 0.66 14.13
C CYS A 33 4.30 0.87 15.27
N TRP A 34 4.25 2.01 15.94
CA TRP A 34 5.07 2.27 17.13
C TRP A 34 4.42 3.32 18.02
N ASN A 35 4.59 3.22 19.34
CA ASN A 35 4.09 4.20 20.31
C ASN A 35 2.60 4.58 20.12
N GLY A 36 1.77 3.60 19.75
CA GLY A 36 0.35 3.81 19.47
C GLY A 36 0.05 4.60 18.19
N ARG A 37 1.03 4.83 17.31
CA ARG A 37 0.86 5.47 16.00
C ARG A 37 1.01 4.44 14.89
N ILE A 38 0.45 4.75 13.73
CA ILE A 38 0.58 3.93 12.53
C ILE A 38 1.02 4.82 11.37
N GLN A 39 2.19 4.55 10.80
CA GLN A 39 2.59 5.11 9.53
C GLN A 39 2.28 4.12 8.42
N VAL A 40 1.68 4.62 7.35
CA VAL A 40 1.28 3.84 6.20
C VAL A 40 2.09 4.27 4.98
N SER A 41 2.68 3.28 4.34
CA SER A 41 3.25 3.41 3.01
C SER A 41 2.41 2.57 2.05
N ILE A 42 2.02 3.14 0.92
CA ILE A 42 1.24 2.45 -0.12
C ILE A 42 1.86 2.65 -1.50
N HIS A 43 1.88 1.60 -2.31
CA HIS A 43 2.22 1.67 -3.73
C HIS A 43 1.03 1.12 -4.52
N VAL A 44 0.54 1.86 -5.51
CA VAL A 44 -0.61 1.48 -6.32
C VAL A 44 -0.21 1.42 -7.79
N LYS A 45 -0.69 0.39 -8.50
CA LYS A 45 -0.46 0.21 -9.94
C LYS A 45 -1.77 -0.18 -10.62
N GLY A 46 -1.95 0.29 -11.85
CA GLY A 46 -3.06 -0.14 -12.71
C GLY A 46 -4.42 0.43 -12.31
N LEU A 47 -4.47 1.36 -11.35
CA LEU A 47 -5.72 1.97 -10.88
C LEU A 47 -6.03 3.26 -11.67
N LYS A 48 -7.23 3.31 -12.23
CA LYS A 48 -7.75 4.38 -13.08
C LYS A 48 -7.86 5.69 -12.31
N GLN A 49 -7.48 6.78 -12.95
CA GLN A 49 -7.91 8.12 -12.53
C GLN A 49 -9.32 8.38 -13.04
N GLY A 50 -10.18 8.94 -12.19
CA GLY A 50 -11.57 9.20 -12.53
C GLY A 50 -12.12 10.38 -11.74
N PRO A 51 -13.43 10.65 -11.85
CA PRO A 51 -14.12 11.70 -11.09
C PRO A 51 -14.33 11.32 -9.61
N TYR A 52 -13.42 10.51 -9.06
CA TYR A 52 -13.44 9.97 -7.72
C TYR A 52 -12.08 10.13 -7.05
N LYS A 53 -12.10 10.26 -5.72
CA LYS A 53 -10.90 10.30 -4.89
C LYS A 53 -10.61 8.91 -4.35
N HIS A 54 -9.35 8.50 -4.39
CA HIS A 54 -8.93 7.25 -3.77
C HIS A 54 -8.57 7.50 -2.32
N MET A 55 -9.17 6.74 -1.41
CA MET A 55 -8.96 6.88 0.03
C MET A 55 -8.60 5.53 0.63
N LEU A 56 -7.60 5.49 1.51
CA LEU A 56 -7.18 4.27 2.19
C LEU A 56 -7.81 4.22 3.58
N TYR A 57 -8.47 3.11 3.89
CA TYR A 57 -9.01 2.79 5.21
C TYR A 57 -8.26 1.62 5.82
N LEU A 58 -7.95 1.73 7.11
CA LEU A 58 -7.53 0.60 7.95
C LEU A 58 -8.72 0.17 8.81
N ILE A 59 -8.98 -1.13 8.85
CA ILE A 59 -10.16 -1.67 9.53
C ILE A 59 -9.70 -2.49 10.72
N PHE A 60 -10.11 -2.05 11.90
CA PHE A 60 -9.79 -2.67 13.17
C PHE A 60 -10.92 -3.60 13.56
N SER A 61 -10.59 -4.73 14.20
CA SER A 61 -11.58 -5.61 14.80
C SER A 61 -11.43 -5.57 16.31
N ARG A 62 -12.45 -5.04 16.98
CA ARG A 62 -12.47 -4.90 18.43
C ARG A 62 -13.76 -5.46 19.00
N ASN A 63 -13.64 -6.42 19.91
CA ASN A 63 -14.79 -7.12 20.51
C ASN A 63 -15.79 -7.64 19.46
N GLY A 64 -15.29 -8.10 18.30
CA GLY A 64 -16.12 -8.55 17.18
C GLY A 64 -16.73 -7.44 16.31
N LYS A 65 -16.60 -6.16 16.68
CA LYS A 65 -17.05 -5.03 15.85
C LYS A 65 -15.93 -4.53 14.95
N LEU A 66 -16.27 -4.19 13.71
CA LEU A 66 -15.37 -3.58 12.75
C LEU A 66 -15.38 -2.06 12.90
N VAL A 67 -14.21 -1.46 13.03
CA VAL A 67 -14.03 -0.01 13.15
C VAL A 67 -13.14 0.45 12.00
N PRO A 68 -13.70 1.02 10.93
CA PRO A 68 -12.92 1.59 9.84
C PRO A 68 -12.37 2.95 10.23
N VAL A 69 -11.09 3.18 9.96
CA VAL A 69 -10.39 4.44 10.21
C VAL A 69 -9.73 4.90 8.92
N LEU A 70 -10.01 6.14 8.53
CA LEU A 70 -9.41 6.74 7.34
C LEU A 70 -7.92 7.03 7.59
N ALA A 71 -7.04 6.41 6.81
CA ALA A 71 -5.60 6.70 6.81
C ALA A 71 -5.25 7.92 5.93
N GLY A 72 -6.04 8.18 4.89
CA GLY A 72 -5.95 9.39 4.06
C GLY A 72 -6.01 9.13 2.55
N PRO A 73 -5.81 10.18 1.74
CA PRO A 73 -5.92 10.10 0.28
C PRO A 73 -4.72 9.39 -0.36
N VAL A 74 -4.98 8.62 -1.40
CA VAL A 74 -3.97 7.87 -2.16
C VAL A 74 -3.84 8.47 -3.56
N ASN A 75 -2.61 8.75 -3.94
CA ASN A 75 -2.27 9.26 -5.25
C ASN A 75 -2.00 8.10 -6.22
N THR A 76 -2.88 7.94 -7.21
CA THR A 76 -2.75 6.91 -8.25
C THR A 76 -1.88 7.35 -9.44
N SER A 77 -1.45 8.61 -9.50
CA SER A 77 -0.51 9.09 -10.54
C SER A 77 0.96 8.82 -10.18
N TYR A 78 1.23 8.51 -8.91
CA TYR A 78 2.58 8.28 -8.43
C TYR A 78 3.00 6.83 -8.65
N ALA A 79 3.99 6.60 -9.52
CA ALA A 79 4.50 5.27 -9.86
C ALA A 79 5.39 4.63 -8.76
N GLY A 80 5.65 5.35 -7.66
CA GLY A 80 6.47 4.89 -6.55
C GLY A 80 5.68 4.58 -5.30
N MET A 81 6.39 4.31 -4.20
CA MET A 81 5.76 4.14 -2.90
C MET A 81 5.41 5.51 -2.29
N GLN A 82 4.12 5.80 -2.18
CA GLN A 82 3.61 6.92 -1.40
C GLN A 82 3.84 6.62 0.08
N SER A 83 4.60 7.49 0.75
CA SER A 83 4.80 7.45 2.20
C SER A 83 4.33 8.78 2.80
N GLY A 84 3.81 8.74 4.03
CA GLY A 84 3.37 9.94 4.74
C GLY A 84 1.91 9.95 5.16
N LEU A 85 1.16 8.87 4.90
CA LEU A 85 -0.12 8.65 5.56
C LEU A 85 0.16 8.21 7.00
N GLU A 86 -0.45 8.85 7.99
CA GLU A 86 -0.27 8.55 9.40
C GLU A 86 -1.62 8.59 10.12
N ILE A 87 -1.84 7.62 11.01
CA ILE A 87 -2.89 7.69 12.02
C ILE A 87 -2.18 7.89 13.36
N ASP A 88 -2.39 9.06 13.95
CA ASP A 88 -1.75 9.42 15.22
C ASP A 88 -2.33 8.63 16.40
N ALA A 89 -1.60 8.67 17.51
CA ALA A 89 -1.98 7.94 18.71
C ALA A 89 -3.21 8.51 19.41
N GLU A 90 -3.54 9.77 19.15
CA GLU A 90 -4.72 10.40 19.74
C GLU A 90 -6.00 9.88 19.08
N THR A 91 -6.01 9.81 17.75
CA THR A 91 -7.08 9.23 16.94
C THR A 91 -7.36 7.79 17.35
N LEU A 92 -6.31 6.96 17.49
CA LEU A 92 -6.50 5.57 17.92
C LEU A 92 -7.03 5.47 19.37
N ARG A 93 -6.57 6.34 20.28
CA ARG A 93 -7.10 6.40 21.65
C ARG A 93 -8.56 6.83 21.70
N ASN A 94 -8.94 7.84 20.93
CA ASN A 94 -10.31 8.36 20.88
C ASN A 94 -11.29 7.31 20.33
N LEU A 95 -10.85 6.55 19.32
CA LEU A 95 -11.60 5.41 18.79
C LEU A 95 -11.44 4.14 19.64
N ASN A 96 -10.61 4.20 20.69
CA ASN A 96 -10.33 3.14 21.63
C ASN A 96 -9.88 1.84 20.92
N VAL A 97 -9.13 1.97 19.84
CA VAL A 97 -8.55 0.84 19.08
C VAL A 97 -7.03 0.83 19.23
N LYS A 98 -6.42 -0.34 19.03
CA LYS A 98 -4.96 -0.50 19.11
C LYS A 98 -4.36 -0.96 17.78
N PRO A 99 -3.10 -0.63 17.47
CA PRO A 99 -2.46 -1.05 16.22
C PRO A 99 -2.44 -2.57 15.98
N GLU A 100 -2.45 -3.37 17.04
CA GLU A 100 -2.48 -4.83 16.93
C GLU A 100 -3.83 -5.34 16.37
N GLU A 101 -4.91 -4.61 16.62
CA GLU A 101 -6.29 -4.93 16.23
C GLU A 101 -6.59 -4.66 14.75
N ILE A 102 -5.64 -4.09 13.99
CA ILE A 102 -5.78 -3.91 12.53
C ILE A 102 -5.88 -5.27 11.85
N ARG A 103 -6.98 -5.51 11.13
CA ARG A 103 -7.24 -6.75 10.39
C ARG A 103 -7.19 -6.59 8.89
N TYR A 104 -7.67 -5.46 8.38
CA TYR A 104 -7.82 -5.25 6.94
C TYR A 104 -7.36 -3.87 6.48
N ALA A 105 -7.06 -3.77 5.20
CA ALA A 105 -6.93 -2.50 4.48
C ALA A 105 -7.83 -2.50 3.25
N ALA A 106 -8.52 -1.39 3.03
CA ALA A 106 -9.44 -1.19 1.91
C ALA A 106 -9.10 0.13 1.20
N LEU A 107 -8.94 0.07 -0.12
CA LEU A 107 -8.78 1.25 -0.95
C LEU A 107 -10.14 1.52 -1.57
N THR A 108 -10.70 2.69 -1.29
CA THR A 108 -12.00 3.10 -1.80
C THR A 108 -11.84 4.06 -2.96
N ALA A 109 -12.82 4.07 -3.86
CA ALA A 109 -13.03 5.16 -4.81
C ALA A 109 -14.30 5.91 -4.39
N GLU A 110 -14.17 7.19 -4.06
CA GLU A 110 -15.25 8.00 -3.48
C GLU A 110 -15.63 9.15 -4.41
N SER A 111 -16.92 9.26 -4.74
CA SER A 111 -17.49 10.35 -5.51
C SER A 111 -18.83 10.74 -4.90
N ASN A 112 -19.00 11.97 -4.45
CA ASN A 112 -20.20 12.58 -3.81
C ASN A 112 -21.14 11.64 -3.02
N ASN A 113 -21.92 10.78 -3.69
CA ASN A 113 -22.89 9.85 -3.07
C ASN A 113 -22.59 8.36 -3.29
N ARG A 114 -21.45 8.01 -3.87
CA ARG A 114 -21.07 6.62 -4.16
C ARG A 114 -19.65 6.36 -3.67
N LYS A 115 -19.51 5.23 -2.98
CA LYS A 115 -18.24 4.69 -2.52
C LYS A 115 -18.14 3.26 -3.03
N TRP A 116 -17.06 2.98 -3.73
CA TRP A 116 -16.68 1.64 -4.17
C TRP A 116 -15.41 1.21 -3.44
N ILE A 117 -15.14 -0.08 -3.41
CA ILE A 117 -13.92 -0.66 -2.83
C ILE A 117 -13.18 -1.41 -3.95
N PRO A 118 -12.42 -0.69 -4.80
CA PRO A 118 -11.67 -1.34 -5.87
C PRO A 118 -10.68 -2.40 -5.38
N LEU A 119 -9.97 -2.12 -4.27
CA LEU A 119 -8.93 -3.02 -3.75
C LEU A 119 -9.14 -3.32 -2.27
N PHE A 120 -8.87 -4.56 -1.88
CA PHE A 120 -9.00 -5.03 -0.50
C PHE A 120 -7.88 -6.00 -0.13
N SER A 121 -7.50 -6.02 1.16
CA SER A 121 -6.60 -7.04 1.71
C SER A 121 -6.86 -7.30 3.19
N SER A 122 -6.55 -8.53 3.61
CA SER A 122 -6.34 -8.87 5.01
C SER A 122 -4.85 -8.93 5.35
N PHE A 123 -4.50 -8.52 6.57
CA PHE A 123 -3.12 -8.64 7.07
C PHE A 123 -2.80 -10.03 7.62
N GLU A 124 -3.82 -10.87 7.84
CA GLU A 124 -3.69 -12.25 8.28
C GLU A 124 -4.53 -13.18 7.40
N LYS A 125 -3.98 -14.35 7.08
CA LYS A 125 -4.56 -15.33 6.12
C LYS A 125 -5.94 -15.87 6.53
N ASN A 126 -6.25 -15.82 7.82
CA ASN A 126 -7.48 -16.40 8.37
C ASN A 126 -8.69 -15.50 8.16
N TYR A 127 -8.46 -14.22 7.87
CA TYR A 127 -9.54 -13.28 7.63
C TYR A 127 -9.79 -13.15 6.14
N LYS A 128 -11.02 -13.47 5.75
CA LYS A 128 -11.51 -13.32 4.38
C LYS A 128 -12.40 -12.08 4.28
N TRP A 129 -12.61 -11.65 3.05
CA TRP A 129 -13.63 -10.66 2.73
C TRP A 129 -15.03 -11.20 3.07
N ASP A 130 -15.87 -10.34 3.64
CA ASP A 130 -17.31 -10.52 3.72
C ASP A 130 -18.02 -9.16 3.57
N GLU A 131 -19.33 -9.21 3.35
CA GLU A 131 -20.13 -8.00 3.08
C GLU A 131 -20.29 -7.09 4.32
N SER A 132 -20.10 -7.61 5.54
CA SER A 132 -20.13 -6.78 6.75
C SER A 132 -19.00 -5.75 6.77
N ILE A 133 -17.86 -6.08 6.16
CA ILE A 133 -16.74 -5.15 5.97
C ILE A 133 -17.13 -3.99 5.05
N ARG A 134 -17.84 -4.27 3.96
CA ARG A 134 -18.38 -3.23 3.08
C ARG A 134 -19.31 -2.32 3.85
N GLN A 135 -20.27 -2.91 4.56
CA GLN A 135 -21.24 -2.14 5.34
C GLN A 135 -20.57 -1.28 6.40
N ALA A 136 -19.54 -1.78 7.07
CA ALA A 136 -18.77 -0.98 8.03
C ALA A 136 -18.15 0.28 7.39
N ILE A 137 -17.60 0.18 6.16
CA ILE A 137 -16.98 1.31 5.45
C ILE A 137 -18.02 2.27 4.84
N LEU A 138 -19.19 1.75 4.45
CA LEU A 138 -20.25 2.51 3.79
C LEU A 138 -21.19 3.22 4.77
N MET A 139 -21.47 2.61 5.92
CA MET A 139 -22.33 3.20 6.95
C MET A 139 -21.61 4.40 7.59
N LYS A 140 -22.28 5.55 7.58
CA LYS A 140 -21.92 6.65 8.49
C LYS A 140 -22.19 6.15 9.92
N PRO A 141 -21.41 6.59 10.93
CA PRO A 141 -21.78 6.33 12.31
C PRO A 141 -23.20 6.88 12.50
N GLU A 142 -24.16 6.00 12.77
CA GLU A 142 -25.48 6.41 13.25
C GLU A 142 -25.22 7.22 14.51
N GLU A 143 -25.58 8.50 14.47
CA GLU A 143 -25.90 9.22 15.70
C GLU A 143 -26.93 8.35 16.41
N GLU A 144 -26.64 7.96 17.64
CA GLU A 144 -27.59 7.25 18.50
C GLU A 144 -28.83 8.15 18.63
N GLU A 145 -29.81 7.95 17.75
CA GLU A 145 -31.15 8.49 17.93
C GLU A 145 -31.66 7.86 19.22
N GLN A 146 -31.63 8.68 20.28
CA GLN A 146 -32.32 8.39 21.51
C GLN A 146 -33.75 7.98 21.15
N GLN A 147 -34.06 6.71 21.36
CA GLN A 147 -35.41 6.20 21.31
C GLN A 147 -36.23 6.91 22.39
N THR A 148 -36.79 8.07 22.07
CA THR A 148 -37.97 8.55 22.77
C THR A 148 -39.14 7.69 22.28
N GLU A 149 -39.55 6.76 23.14
CA GLU A 149 -40.79 6.00 22.98
C GLU A 149 -41.95 6.95 22.61
N PRO A 150 -42.73 6.68 21.55
CA PRO A 150 -43.94 7.44 21.33
C PRO A 150 -44.97 7.04 22.40
N ALA A 151 -45.34 8.02 23.21
CA ALA A 151 -46.42 7.93 24.18
C ALA A 151 -47.70 7.41 23.49
N ARG A 152 -48.24 6.32 24.03
CA ARG A 152 -49.56 5.78 23.69
C ARG A 152 -50.63 6.84 23.92
N THR A 153 -51.14 7.44 22.85
CA THR A 153 -52.45 8.10 22.87
C THR A 153 -53.52 7.10 22.47
N LEU A 154 -54.26 6.67 23.50
CA LEU A 154 -55.54 5.97 23.37
C LEU A 154 -56.54 6.90 22.67
N TYR A 155 -56.92 6.56 21.43
CA TYR A 155 -58.14 7.08 20.83
C TYR A 155 -59.13 5.94 20.64
N ARG A 156 -60.33 6.21 21.14
CA ARG A 156 -61.53 5.40 21.23
C ARG A 156 -62.17 5.29 19.84
N GLU A 157 -62.51 4.08 19.42
CA GLU A 157 -63.35 3.81 18.26
C GLU A 157 -64.75 4.41 18.44
N GLU A 158 -65.17 5.23 17.48
CA GLU A 158 -66.58 5.44 17.16
C GLU A 158 -66.78 5.19 15.65
N THR A 159 -67.48 4.11 15.36
CA THR A 159 -68.35 3.79 14.20
C THR A 159 -69.05 5.02 13.61
N ASP A 160 -69.34 5.25 12.32
CA ASP A 160 -69.37 4.50 11.04
C ASP A 160 -69.66 5.57 9.92
N PRO A 161 -70.20 5.24 8.72
CA PRO A 161 -69.55 5.02 7.41
C PRO A 161 -69.70 6.18 6.41
N GLN A 162 -68.76 6.30 5.45
CA GLN A 162 -68.98 6.59 4.01
C GLN A 162 -67.73 7.17 3.36
N TYR A 163 -66.99 6.37 2.57
CA TYR A 163 -66.50 6.77 1.24
C TYR A 163 -65.81 5.60 0.53
N GLN A 164 -66.23 5.28 -0.71
CA GLN A 164 -65.60 4.28 -1.58
C GLN A 164 -64.61 4.97 -2.55
N PRO A 165 -63.41 4.43 -2.81
CA PRO A 165 -62.64 4.78 -4.00
C PRO A 165 -63.03 3.90 -5.19
N ARG A 166 -63.44 4.56 -6.28
CA ARG A 166 -63.82 3.99 -7.56
C ARG A 166 -62.58 3.49 -8.31
N GLN A 167 -62.56 2.20 -8.68
CA GLN A 167 -61.61 1.61 -9.62
C GLN A 167 -61.82 2.17 -11.03
N VAL A 168 -60.73 2.47 -11.75
CA VAL A 168 -60.73 2.54 -13.21
C VAL A 168 -59.54 1.73 -13.71
N TRP A 169 -59.85 0.62 -14.37
CA TRP A 169 -58.98 -0.12 -15.28
C TRP A 169 -59.32 0.30 -16.72
N ALA A 170 -58.32 0.29 -17.60
CA ALA A 170 -58.35 -0.03 -19.05
C ALA A 170 -57.13 0.68 -19.69
N GLU A 171 -56.06 0.01 -20.10
CA GLU A 171 -55.87 -0.97 -21.19
C GLU A 171 -55.06 -0.34 -22.33
N GLU A 172 -54.10 -1.12 -22.80
CA GLU A 172 -53.19 -0.90 -23.93
C GLU A 172 -53.89 -0.62 -25.26
N LYS A 173 -53.18 0.05 -26.17
CA LYS A 173 -52.95 -0.49 -27.52
C LYS A 173 -51.76 0.15 -28.24
N THR A 174 -51.20 -0.69 -29.08
CA THR A 174 -49.93 -0.76 -29.80
C THR A 174 -49.93 -0.08 -31.19
N GLU A 175 -48.74 -0.13 -31.84
CA GLU A 175 -48.42 0.00 -33.28
C GLU A 175 -48.21 1.44 -33.82
N SER A 176 -47.08 1.88 -34.39
CA SER A 176 -46.09 1.39 -35.40
C SER A 176 -46.33 2.01 -36.79
N ASP A 177 -45.38 2.80 -37.28
CA ASP A 177 -44.93 2.99 -38.69
C ASP A 177 -43.93 4.17 -38.71
N ALA A 178 -42.69 4.09 -39.20
CA ALA A 178 -42.14 3.82 -40.55
C ALA A 178 -41.93 5.09 -41.41
N GLY A 179 -40.67 5.29 -41.83
CA GLY A 179 -40.20 6.13 -42.96
C GLY A 179 -40.16 7.65 -42.74
N GLU A 180 -39.32 8.46 -43.37
CA GLU A 180 -38.13 8.28 -44.19
C GLU A 180 -37.47 9.67 -44.33
N LYS A 181 -36.16 9.67 -44.61
CA LYS A 181 -35.19 10.74 -44.97
C LYS A 181 -35.70 12.13 -45.42
N ASN A 182 -34.92 13.17 -45.08
CA ASN A 182 -34.35 14.08 -46.09
C ASN A 182 -33.12 14.86 -45.59
N ASP A 183 -32.11 14.88 -46.45
CA ASP A 183 -30.86 15.63 -46.41
C ASP A 183 -31.06 17.14 -46.58
N ILE A 184 -30.32 17.97 -45.82
CA ILE A 184 -29.82 19.28 -46.30
C ILE A 184 -28.38 19.50 -45.79
N LYS A 185 -27.50 19.81 -46.74
CA LYS A 185 -26.07 20.13 -46.62
C LYS A 185 -25.80 21.57 -46.17
N THR A 186 -24.52 21.80 -45.83
CA THR A 186 -23.71 23.04 -45.95
C THR A 186 -24.04 24.16 -44.96
N ASP A 187 -23.12 24.83 -44.27
CA ASP A 187 -21.71 25.17 -44.54
C ASP A 187 -20.87 25.29 -43.26
N ALA A 188 -19.57 24.97 -43.38
CA ALA A 188 -18.53 25.43 -42.46
C ALA A 188 -18.13 26.89 -42.78
N PRO A 189 -17.35 27.57 -41.92
CA PRO A 189 -15.92 27.47 -42.17
C PRO A 189 -15.05 27.38 -40.91
N ALA A 190 -13.92 26.72 -41.11
CA ALA A 190 -12.73 26.81 -40.27
C ALA A 190 -12.05 28.16 -40.47
N ILE A 191 -11.42 28.68 -39.42
CA ILE A 191 -10.39 29.73 -39.52
C ILE A 191 -9.06 29.09 -39.11
N ASN A 192 -8.13 29.08 -40.06
CA ASN A 192 -6.72 28.77 -39.89
C ASN A 192 -5.98 29.91 -40.60
N VAL A 193 -5.09 30.63 -39.91
CA VAL A 193 -4.12 31.52 -40.56
C VAL A 193 -2.76 31.31 -39.89
N GLN A 194 -1.78 31.02 -40.73
CA GLN A 194 -0.37 30.75 -40.43
C GLN A 194 0.46 32.06 -40.41
N ASN A 195 1.57 32.00 -39.66
CA ASN A 195 2.93 32.52 -39.89
C ASN A 195 3.17 33.88 -40.55
N ASP A 196 4.10 34.67 -39.98
CA ASP A 196 5.42 34.83 -40.61
C ASP A 196 6.53 35.40 -39.68
N ASN A 197 7.77 35.18 -40.15
CA ASN A 197 9.09 35.16 -39.53
C ASN A 197 9.81 36.53 -39.32
N LEU A 198 10.90 36.51 -38.51
CA LEU A 198 12.29 37.04 -38.76
C LEU A 198 12.99 37.47 -37.43
N ALA A 199 13.99 36.72 -36.93
CA ALA A 199 15.45 36.83 -37.15
C ALA A 199 16.13 38.01 -36.41
N GLU A 200 16.85 37.72 -35.31
CA GLU A 200 18.33 37.78 -35.12
C GLU A 200 18.92 39.18 -34.83
N ASP A 201 19.55 39.36 -33.65
CA ASP A 201 20.78 40.16 -33.53
C ASP A 201 21.64 39.73 -32.33
N VAL A 202 22.95 39.75 -32.56
CA VAL A 202 24.06 39.25 -31.73
C VAL A 202 24.80 40.46 -31.13
N GLY A 203 25.11 40.44 -29.83
CA GLY A 203 25.92 41.51 -29.21
C GLY A 203 26.62 41.06 -27.94
N THR A 204 27.94 41.26 -27.87
CA THR A 204 28.88 40.55 -27.00
C THR A 204 29.45 41.46 -25.88
N ARG A 205 29.82 40.84 -24.74
CA ARG A 205 30.84 41.22 -23.71
C ARG A 205 30.57 42.40 -22.75
N LEU A 206 30.73 42.15 -21.44
CA LEU A 206 31.92 42.46 -20.60
C LEU A 206 31.57 42.40 -19.09
N ASN A 207 32.33 41.62 -18.30
CA ASN A 207 32.42 41.72 -16.82
C ASN A 207 33.25 42.95 -16.42
N PRO A 208 33.07 43.55 -15.22
CA PRO A 208 33.98 43.29 -14.06
C PRO A 208 33.31 43.53 -12.66
N PRO A 209 34.03 43.65 -11.52
CA PRO A 209 34.87 42.68 -10.78
C PRO A 209 34.39 42.49 -9.28
N PRO A 210 35.08 41.73 -8.40
CA PRO A 210 34.54 41.22 -7.13
C PRO A 210 34.93 42.07 -5.88
N PRO A 211 34.32 41.82 -4.69
CA PRO A 211 34.96 42.18 -3.43
C PRO A 211 35.22 40.99 -2.49
N LYS A 212 36.14 41.28 -1.56
CA LYS A 212 37.00 40.41 -0.77
C LYS A 212 36.41 39.98 0.59
N SER A 213 37.11 39.01 1.17
CA SER A 213 37.08 38.48 2.54
C SER A 213 37.19 39.47 3.70
N GLY A 214 36.60 39.07 4.86
CA GLY A 214 36.78 39.62 6.22
C GLY A 214 35.60 40.49 6.68
N SER A 215 35.02 40.42 7.89
CA SER A 215 35.32 39.74 9.15
C SER A 215 34.14 39.96 10.14
N ARG A 216 33.86 38.94 10.97
CA ARG A 216 33.25 38.90 12.33
C ARG A 216 32.24 39.98 12.80
N GLU A 217 31.06 39.49 13.25
CA GLU A 217 30.45 39.60 14.61
C GLU A 217 29.00 39.04 14.52
N SER A 218 28.65 37.90 15.13
CA SER A 218 28.34 37.59 16.55
C SER A 218 26.83 37.53 16.85
N ALA A 219 26.42 36.35 17.34
CA ALA A 219 25.28 36.04 18.21
C ALA A 219 23.83 36.23 17.69
N GLY A 220 23.24 35.11 17.26
CA GLY A 220 21.80 34.89 17.24
C GLY A 220 21.52 33.39 17.20
N GLN A 221 21.25 32.80 18.36
CA GLN A 221 20.97 31.37 18.56
C GLN A 221 19.86 30.89 17.60
N ARG A 222 20.25 30.15 16.55
CA ARG A 222 19.33 29.23 15.87
C ARG A 222 19.46 27.87 16.56
N MET A 223 18.40 27.49 17.26
CA MET A 223 18.26 26.15 17.82
C MET A 223 18.55 25.09 16.75
N PRO A 224 19.36 24.07 17.04
CA PRO A 224 19.48 22.94 16.14
C PRO A 224 18.12 22.25 16.09
N ARG A 225 17.47 22.30 14.92
CA ARG A 225 16.46 21.30 14.55
C ARG A 225 17.08 19.94 14.85
N THR A 226 16.44 19.17 15.71
CA THR A 226 16.81 17.79 16.06
C THR A 226 16.67 16.92 14.81
N GLY A 227 17.63 17.03 13.90
CA GLY A 227 18.00 15.95 13.00
C GLY A 227 18.50 14.84 13.92
N ARG A 228 17.70 13.80 14.07
CA ARG A 228 18.12 12.57 14.73
C ARG A 228 19.30 12.06 13.93
N GLU A 229 20.52 12.34 14.39
CA GLU A 229 21.74 11.75 13.86
C GLU A 229 21.51 10.24 13.80
N TYR A 230 21.62 9.69 12.60
CA TYR A 230 21.60 8.26 12.36
C TYR A 230 22.82 7.67 13.07
N SER A 231 22.65 7.26 14.32
CA SER A 231 23.60 6.39 15.00
C SER A 231 23.77 5.14 14.12
N PRO A 232 25.00 4.76 13.73
CA PRO A 232 25.23 3.53 13.00
C PRO A 232 25.02 2.40 14.00
N TYR A 233 23.77 1.92 14.11
CA TYR A 233 23.47 0.72 14.86
C TYR A 233 24.29 -0.40 14.22
N LYS A 234 25.41 -0.74 14.86
CA LYS A 234 26.26 -1.86 14.49
C LYS A 234 25.37 -3.10 14.58
N CYS A 235 24.97 -3.63 13.43
CA CYS A 235 24.18 -4.85 13.38
C CYS A 235 24.93 -5.96 14.13
N ASP A 236 24.27 -6.54 15.13
CA ASP A 236 24.78 -7.73 15.81
C ASP A 236 24.36 -8.97 15.02
N ILE A 237 25.26 -9.46 14.17
CA ILE A 237 25.02 -10.64 13.33
C ILE A 237 24.75 -11.90 14.15
N ASN A 238 25.34 -12.03 15.34
CA ASN A 238 25.17 -13.22 16.17
C ASN A 238 23.78 -13.20 16.81
N LYS A 239 23.33 -12.02 17.26
CA LYS A 239 21.95 -11.82 17.70
C LYS A 239 20.97 -12.11 16.56
N LEU A 240 21.22 -11.59 15.36
CA LEU A 240 20.39 -11.85 14.19
C LEU A 240 20.30 -13.34 13.87
N GLU A 241 21.44 -14.02 13.80
CA GLU A 241 21.49 -15.47 13.54
C GLU A 241 20.73 -16.26 14.59
N GLY A 242 20.94 -15.96 15.87
CA GLY A 242 20.20 -16.60 16.97
C GLY A 242 18.70 -16.35 16.88
N MET A 243 18.27 -15.15 16.48
CA MET A 243 16.85 -14.86 16.28
C MET A 243 16.30 -15.59 15.05
N LEU A 244 17.05 -15.72 13.97
CA LEU A 244 16.62 -16.45 12.78
C LEU A 244 16.50 -17.95 13.05
N SER A 245 17.51 -18.56 13.67
CA SER A 245 17.51 -20.00 13.98
C SER A 245 16.42 -20.42 14.96
N ASN A 246 16.08 -19.55 15.91
CA ASN A 246 15.00 -19.81 16.87
C ASN A 246 13.60 -19.63 16.27
N ASN A 247 13.46 -18.92 15.13
CA ASN A 247 12.16 -18.53 14.59
C ASN A 247 11.82 -19.14 13.24
N PHE A 248 12.81 -19.67 12.51
CA PHE A 248 12.69 -20.19 11.16
C PHE A 248 13.49 -21.48 10.98
N GLU A 249 13.02 -22.32 10.06
CA GLU A 249 13.66 -23.59 9.74
C GLU A 249 14.96 -23.36 8.96
N ALA A 250 16.06 -23.98 9.40
CA ALA A 250 17.30 -24.00 8.63
C ALA A 250 17.07 -24.78 7.32
N TYR A 251 17.53 -24.22 6.20
CA TYR A 251 17.24 -24.76 4.87
C TYR A 251 18.53 -24.84 4.04
N GLN A 252 18.62 -25.81 3.14
CA GLN A 252 19.76 -25.94 2.22
C GLN A 252 19.26 -25.82 0.78
N PRO A 253 19.10 -24.59 0.27
CA PRO A 253 18.50 -24.36 -1.05
C PRO A 253 19.39 -24.79 -2.22
N PHE A 254 20.70 -24.93 -2.02
CA PHE A 254 21.67 -25.15 -3.09
C PHE A 254 22.48 -26.43 -2.86
N LYS A 255 22.70 -27.22 -3.92
CA LYS A 255 23.42 -28.51 -3.88
C LYS A 255 24.84 -28.43 -3.32
N ARG A 256 25.50 -27.27 -3.46
CA ARG A 256 26.83 -27.04 -2.91
C ARG A 256 26.73 -26.06 -1.74
N PRO A 257 26.68 -26.55 -0.49
CA PRO A 257 26.70 -25.68 0.67
C PRO A 257 28.04 -24.95 0.70
N ASN A 258 28.01 -23.64 0.50
CA ASN A 258 29.19 -22.81 0.65
C ASN A 258 29.36 -22.49 2.14
N ARG A 259 30.54 -22.79 2.70
CA ARG A 259 30.80 -22.77 4.16
C ARG A 259 30.49 -21.42 4.83
N GLY A 260 30.51 -20.34 4.06
CA GLY A 260 30.18 -19.00 4.55
C GLY A 260 28.68 -18.68 4.67
N TYR A 261 27.78 -19.55 4.20
CA TYR A 261 26.34 -19.27 4.16
C TYR A 261 25.54 -20.07 5.17
N SER A 262 24.65 -19.38 5.87
CA SER A 262 23.56 -19.98 6.64
C SER A 262 22.24 -19.53 6.05
N TRP A 263 21.32 -20.46 5.76
CA TRP A 263 20.05 -20.16 5.09
C TRP A 263 18.88 -20.62 5.95
N TYR A 264 17.83 -19.81 5.98
CA TYR A 264 16.60 -20.04 6.71
C TYR A 264 15.40 -19.84 5.80
N ARG A 265 14.42 -20.75 5.90
CA ARG A 265 13.16 -20.66 5.17
C ARG A 265 12.19 -19.76 5.93
N VAL A 266 11.83 -18.64 5.32
CA VAL A 266 10.96 -17.63 5.92
C VAL A 266 9.60 -17.67 5.27
N SER A 267 8.56 -18.01 6.03
CA SER A 267 7.16 -17.99 5.59
C SER A 267 6.38 -16.75 6.04
N ASP A 268 6.97 -15.92 6.90
CA ASP A 268 6.35 -14.73 7.51
C ASP A 268 7.32 -13.54 7.44
N LEU A 269 6.98 -12.59 6.57
CA LEU A 269 7.77 -11.39 6.33
C LEU A 269 7.69 -10.38 7.48
N ALA A 270 6.55 -10.30 8.18
CA ALA A 270 6.38 -9.41 9.31
C ALA A 270 7.29 -9.85 10.46
N LYS A 271 7.30 -11.16 10.74
CA LYS A 271 8.19 -11.77 11.74
C LYS A 271 9.66 -11.52 11.39
N LEU A 272 10.05 -11.75 10.13
CA LEU A 272 11.41 -11.47 9.67
C LEU A 272 11.76 -9.99 9.80
N SER A 273 10.88 -9.08 9.39
CA SER A 273 11.15 -7.64 9.48
C SER A 273 11.31 -7.18 10.93
N ASN A 274 10.54 -7.74 11.86
CA ASN A 274 10.68 -7.43 13.28
C ASN A 274 12.03 -7.94 13.82
N ILE A 275 12.45 -9.15 13.44
CA ILE A 275 13.77 -9.71 13.78
C ILE A 275 14.91 -8.82 13.27
N MET A 276 14.82 -8.41 12.00
CA MET A 276 15.79 -7.50 11.37
C MET A 276 15.87 -6.18 12.12
N TYR A 277 14.72 -5.56 12.40
CA TYR A 277 14.62 -4.31 13.15
C TYR A 277 15.23 -4.43 14.56
N MET A 278 14.88 -5.49 15.31
CA MET A 278 15.43 -5.76 16.65
C MET A 278 16.93 -6.05 16.66
N SER A 279 17.49 -6.43 15.51
CA SER A 279 18.92 -6.67 15.31
C SER A 279 19.67 -5.44 14.80
N GLY A 280 18.99 -4.30 14.67
CA GLY A 280 19.57 -3.03 14.21
C GLY A 280 19.57 -2.84 12.70
N ILE A 281 18.92 -3.74 11.94
CA ILE A 281 18.81 -3.65 10.48
C ILE A 281 17.44 -3.10 10.10
N ASN A 282 17.40 -1.83 9.67
CA ASN A 282 16.20 -1.20 9.14
C ASN A 282 16.27 -1.05 7.62
N VAL A 283 16.37 -2.17 6.89
CA VAL A 283 16.39 -2.12 5.42
C VAL A 283 14.97 -2.26 4.91
N PRO A 284 14.46 -1.33 4.08
CA PRO A 284 13.11 -1.40 3.52
C PRO A 284 13.00 -2.43 2.38
N LEU A 285 13.79 -3.52 2.37
CA LEU A 285 13.81 -4.54 1.30
C LEU A 285 12.41 -5.07 0.98
N PHE A 286 11.63 -5.29 2.03
CA PHE A 286 10.27 -5.83 1.99
C PHE A 286 9.23 -4.84 1.47
N ALA A 287 9.61 -3.60 1.15
CA ALA A 287 8.73 -2.65 0.47
C ALA A 287 8.55 -2.96 -1.03
N ASN A 288 9.23 -4.01 -1.53
CA ASN A 288 9.18 -4.41 -2.92
C ASN A 288 8.08 -5.48 -3.15
N PRO A 289 7.03 -5.16 -3.95
CA PRO A 289 5.93 -6.11 -4.21
C PRO A 289 6.39 -7.45 -4.78
N LYS A 290 7.48 -7.50 -5.55
CA LYS A 290 7.98 -8.74 -6.15
C LYS A 290 8.50 -9.74 -5.12
N ILE A 291 9.03 -9.26 -3.99
CA ILE A 291 9.43 -10.14 -2.87
C ILE A 291 8.19 -10.83 -2.28
N LEU A 292 7.11 -10.07 -2.12
CA LEU A 292 5.85 -10.61 -1.61
C LEU A 292 5.18 -11.56 -2.59
N VAL A 293 5.19 -11.25 -3.88
CA VAL A 293 4.71 -12.18 -4.92
C VAL A 293 5.44 -13.50 -4.83
N GLY A 294 6.77 -13.48 -4.70
CA GLY A 294 7.58 -14.69 -4.46
C GLY A 294 7.15 -15.43 -3.19
N LEU A 295 7.01 -14.71 -2.07
CA LEU A 295 6.55 -15.27 -0.80
C LEU A 295 5.17 -15.92 -0.90
N PHE A 296 4.19 -15.26 -1.53
CA PHE A 296 2.82 -15.75 -1.62
C PHE A 296 2.67 -16.91 -2.60
N LYS A 297 3.37 -16.86 -3.74
CA LYS A 297 3.34 -17.91 -4.77
C LYS A 297 4.02 -19.18 -4.27
N PHE A 298 5.24 -19.07 -3.75
CA PHE A 298 6.07 -20.21 -3.37
C PHE A 298 6.03 -20.52 -1.86
N LYS A 299 5.24 -19.77 -1.09
CA LYS A 299 5.00 -19.92 0.36
C LYS A 299 6.23 -19.71 1.25
N HIS A 300 7.34 -19.26 0.69
CA HIS A 300 8.54 -18.92 1.45
C HIS A 300 9.43 -17.94 0.68
N ILE A 301 10.37 -17.33 1.40
CA ILE A 301 11.59 -16.71 0.88
C ILE A 301 12.77 -17.27 1.66
N LEU A 302 13.99 -16.94 1.22
CA LEU A 302 15.20 -17.27 1.97
C LEU A 302 15.72 -16.06 2.72
N ALA A 303 16.03 -16.25 4.00
CA ALA A 303 16.91 -15.37 4.76
C ALA A 303 18.27 -16.04 4.88
N GLY A 304 19.30 -15.41 4.32
CA GLY A 304 20.67 -15.88 4.29
C GLY A 304 21.57 -14.97 5.11
N LEU A 305 22.54 -15.56 5.78
CA LEU A 305 23.68 -14.85 6.37
C LEU A 305 24.93 -15.33 5.66
N TYR A 306 25.67 -14.40 5.07
CA TYR A 306 26.96 -14.68 4.45
C TYR A 306 28.08 -14.07 5.29
N ARG A 307 29.05 -14.92 5.63
CA ARG A 307 30.31 -14.56 6.28
C ARG A 307 31.44 -14.86 5.30
N GLY A 308 32.03 -13.81 4.76
CA GLY A 308 33.21 -13.91 3.91
C GLY A 308 34.49 -14.04 4.74
N ASP A 309 35.49 -14.72 4.17
CA ASP A 309 36.79 -14.92 4.81
C ASP A 309 37.54 -13.60 5.08
N ASN A 310 37.20 -12.53 4.35
CA ASN A 310 37.70 -11.17 4.53
C ASN A 310 36.99 -10.39 5.66
N GLY A 311 36.15 -11.05 6.46
CA GLY A 311 35.35 -10.42 7.52
C GLY A 311 34.16 -9.62 7.00
N ALA A 312 33.84 -9.71 5.70
CA ALA A 312 32.62 -9.12 5.16
C ALA A 312 31.39 -9.93 5.60
N GLN A 313 30.35 -9.21 5.99
CA GLN A 313 29.13 -9.77 6.56
C GLN A 313 27.94 -9.21 5.83
N TYR A 314 27.16 -10.10 5.23
CA TYR A 314 26.01 -9.72 4.42
C TYR A 314 24.77 -10.49 4.86
N TYR A 315 23.66 -9.77 4.87
CA TYR A 315 22.36 -10.39 4.87
C TYR A 315 21.94 -10.62 3.42
N VAL A 316 21.40 -11.80 3.12
CA VAL A 316 21.06 -12.20 1.75
C VAL A 316 19.60 -12.59 1.71
N ILE A 317 18.79 -11.93 0.88
CA ILE A 317 17.41 -12.36 0.63
C ILE A 317 17.38 -13.19 -0.64
N GLY A 318 16.82 -14.39 -0.58
CA GLY A 318 16.47 -15.17 -1.76
C GLY A 318 14.99 -15.09 -2.05
N VAL A 319 14.61 -14.44 -3.16
CA VAL A 319 13.24 -14.36 -3.63
C VAL A 319 13.00 -15.48 -4.64
N PRO A 320 12.11 -16.45 -4.36
CA PRO A 320 11.87 -17.54 -5.30
C PRO A 320 11.16 -17.03 -6.56
N ALA A 321 11.57 -17.58 -7.69
CA ALA A 321 10.94 -17.30 -8.99
C ALA A 321 11.02 -18.55 -9.88
N LYS A 322 10.24 -18.51 -10.97
CA LYS A 322 10.21 -19.60 -11.95
C LYS A 322 11.52 -19.71 -12.74
N ASP A 323 12.08 -18.58 -13.15
CA ASP A 323 13.28 -18.49 -13.98
C ASP A 323 13.97 -17.12 -13.81
N GLU A 324 15.06 -16.91 -14.57
CA GLU A 324 15.87 -15.68 -14.57
C GLU A 324 15.19 -14.45 -15.20
N LYS A 325 13.93 -14.56 -15.64
CA LYS A 325 13.14 -13.43 -16.18
C LYS A 325 11.93 -13.14 -15.30
N ASP A 326 11.46 -14.13 -14.55
CA ASP A 326 10.30 -14.04 -13.66
C ASP A 326 10.60 -13.21 -12.40
N ASN A 327 9.70 -12.27 -12.08
CA ASN A 327 9.60 -11.57 -10.79
C ASN A 327 10.92 -11.03 -10.20
N LYS A 328 11.85 -10.60 -11.06
CA LYS A 328 13.14 -10.02 -10.68
C LYS A 328 12.97 -8.83 -9.72
N PRO A 329 13.32 -8.93 -8.43
CA PRO A 329 12.94 -7.95 -7.42
C PRO A 329 13.66 -6.62 -7.64
N PHE A 330 14.96 -6.64 -7.88
CA PHE A 330 15.77 -5.44 -8.11
C PHE A 330 16.44 -5.55 -9.47
N GLU A 331 16.49 -4.47 -10.26
CA GLU A 331 17.00 -4.54 -11.63
C GLU A 331 18.48 -4.93 -11.66
N ASN A 332 19.38 -4.11 -11.13
CA ASN A 332 20.81 -4.43 -11.16
C ASN A 332 21.28 -5.08 -9.86
N ALA A 333 20.57 -4.85 -8.75
CA ALA A 333 20.99 -5.28 -7.40
C ALA A 333 20.50 -6.68 -7.00
N CYS A 334 20.45 -7.64 -7.94
CA CYS A 334 20.15 -9.03 -7.62
C CYS A 334 20.77 -10.01 -8.60
N LYS A 335 21.05 -11.22 -8.10
CA LYS A 335 21.70 -12.30 -8.87
C LYS A 335 20.82 -13.54 -8.89
N TRP A 336 20.57 -14.08 -10.09
CA TRP A 336 19.85 -15.34 -10.24
C TRP A 336 20.72 -16.53 -9.82
N VAL A 337 20.14 -17.45 -9.06
CA VAL A 337 20.74 -18.74 -8.74
C VAL A 337 19.69 -19.83 -8.90
N SER A 338 19.93 -20.77 -9.83
CA SER A 338 19.04 -21.88 -10.09
C SER A 338 19.11 -22.95 -9.00
N VAL A 339 18.00 -23.66 -8.81
CA VAL A 339 17.87 -24.78 -7.88
C VAL A 339 17.47 -26.01 -8.69
N SER A 340 18.31 -27.03 -8.68
CA SER A 340 18.11 -28.20 -9.54
C SER A 340 17.05 -29.17 -9.01
N GLU A 341 16.72 -29.14 -7.71
CA GLU A 341 15.81 -30.07 -7.04
C GLU A 341 14.92 -29.31 -6.05
N SER A 342 14.01 -28.50 -6.58
CA SER A 342 13.00 -27.84 -5.76
C SER A 342 11.88 -28.81 -5.40
N GLN A 343 11.55 -28.93 -4.12
CA GLN A 343 10.31 -29.59 -3.68
C GLN A 343 9.05 -28.76 -3.98
N VAL A 344 9.23 -27.48 -4.35
CA VAL A 344 8.16 -26.57 -4.72
C VAL A 344 7.98 -26.55 -6.23
N ARG A 345 6.79 -26.92 -6.68
CA ARG A 345 6.40 -26.95 -8.10
C ARG A 345 6.60 -25.57 -8.75
N ASP A 346 7.06 -25.57 -10.00
CA ASP A 346 7.25 -24.37 -10.83
C ASP A 346 8.28 -23.35 -10.31
N MET A 347 9.10 -23.72 -9.32
CA MET A 347 10.19 -22.90 -8.80
C MET A 347 11.52 -23.36 -9.42
N GLY A 348 12.16 -22.48 -10.20
CA GLY A 348 13.44 -22.79 -10.85
C GLY A 348 14.67 -22.25 -10.11
N GLY A 349 14.47 -21.36 -9.13
CA GLY A 349 15.58 -20.77 -8.38
C GLY A 349 15.19 -19.58 -7.53
N TYR A 350 16.22 -18.86 -7.08
CA TYR A 350 16.09 -17.66 -6.26
C TYR A 350 16.85 -16.48 -6.87
N TRP A 351 16.24 -15.30 -6.81
CA TRP A 351 16.94 -14.03 -6.92
C TRP A 351 17.57 -13.66 -5.58
N LEU A 352 18.90 -13.63 -5.54
CA LEU A 352 19.67 -13.27 -4.37
C LEU A 352 19.95 -11.76 -4.34
N VAL A 353 19.62 -11.14 -3.22
CA VAL A 353 19.83 -9.70 -2.96
C VAL A 353 20.73 -9.59 -1.74
N TYR A 354 21.88 -8.96 -1.90
CA TYR A 354 22.87 -8.82 -0.82
C TYR A 354 22.72 -7.47 -0.16
N VAL A 355 22.75 -7.46 1.16
CA VAL A 355 22.66 -6.26 1.97
C VAL A 355 23.82 -6.24 2.95
N SER A 356 24.60 -5.16 2.89
CA SER A 356 25.69 -4.90 3.82
C SER A 356 25.15 -4.82 5.24
N LEU A 357 25.64 -5.65 6.15
CA LEU A 357 25.30 -5.50 7.57
C LEU A 357 26.00 -4.30 8.22
N LYS A 358 27.01 -3.72 7.55
CA LYS A 358 27.73 -2.53 8.01
C LYS A 358 27.03 -1.23 7.62
N SER A 359 26.57 -1.12 6.37
CA SER A 359 25.93 0.10 5.85
C SER A 359 24.41 0.01 5.74
N GLY A 360 23.82 -1.20 5.77
CA GLY A 360 22.40 -1.40 5.50
C GLY A 360 22.04 -1.20 4.01
N GLU A 361 23.02 -0.99 3.14
CA GLU A 361 22.81 -0.76 1.72
C GLU A 361 22.74 -2.07 0.95
N ILE A 362 21.94 -2.07 -0.12
CA ILE A 362 21.89 -3.16 -1.08
C ILE A 362 23.14 -3.08 -1.94
N ILE A 363 23.83 -4.21 -2.08
CA ILE A 363 25.04 -4.33 -2.88
C ILE A 363 24.67 -4.96 -4.22
N VAL A 364 25.20 -4.35 -5.29
CA VAL A 364 25.06 -4.78 -6.68
C VAL A 364 26.17 -5.75 -7.04
#